data_AF-A0A4R5VM85-F1
#
_entry.id   AF-A0A4R5VM85-F1
#
_cell.length_a   1.000
_cell.length_b   1.000
_cell.length_c   1.000
_cell.angle_alpha   90.00
_cell.angle_beta   90.00
_cell.angle_gamma   90.00
#
_symmetry.space_group_name_H-M   'P 1'
#
loop_
_entity.id
_entity.type
_entity.pdbx_description
1 polymer ?
#
loop_
_entity_poly.entity_id
_entity_poly.type
_entity_poly.pdbx_seq_one_letter_code
_entity_poly.pdbx_strand_id
1 'polypeptide(L)'
;MSNHTDILFERPTYTRSDYAALRAHCLNLSIAKITSLYYIEDAPQLKNGLERFLLDMRADLIERAIVHNPALATILKNARAGGAITTKALEILVKAAEAPQPIPHPDQKLSQWLKPITANALAEEKLITIQNLMDWIAVRGTSWWRSIPRIGELKAKVLVKWLQSHSQTLGRLQLINTNITAPYPAPIAVHPNQPGIIAPIDRITTTSQYDGSAGVNRSPAYCYISANNDLEAIKCYLLRFADQKHALRAYKKELERFLLWAIVIKAMPMSSLNATDCEEYKAFLAHPAPSFCGPKAPRHSKLWKPFNDNGSLSPLSQRHAIGILRAAFDYWVKVRYLAGNPWAAVKDPIVVKEVDGMHIEKALPAPLWDKLVTELKVAGENDHRYRTALAIVLLMGDSGLRREEVATARRESITKSQFADCMELEVVGKGHKKRIVPISARAMKALEVHWLDRGLDVQERDDLHLLSPLTIPAHEAAQKKLESNRDGYTPGSLYRIIQTAIKKLLKQVPCPFDAEEFHQLESTTAHAFRHTFGTLSVAKDVPIDVVQAVLGHASVGTTSIYVQSKKKRIMEEAAKYFFGATT
;
A
#
# COMPACT_ATOMS: atom_id res chain seq x y z
N MET A 1 19.39 -0.67 17.10
CA MET A 1 19.90 -2.06 17.03
C MET A 1 18.99 -2.85 16.11
N SER A 2 19.48 -3.27 14.95
CA SER A 2 18.71 -3.97 13.92
C SER A 2 19.33 -5.33 13.64
N ASN A 3 18.66 -6.41 14.07
CA ASN A 3 18.93 -7.79 13.66
C ASN A 3 18.50 -7.98 12.20
N HIS A 4 19.27 -7.44 11.26
CA HIS A 4 18.95 -7.45 9.84
C HIS A 4 20.08 -8.04 9.00
N THR A 5 20.44 -9.30 9.27
CA THR A 5 21.18 -10.11 8.29
C THR A 5 20.86 -11.58 8.48
N ASP A 6 19.72 -12.02 7.98
CA ASP A 6 19.27 -13.41 8.04
C ASP A 6 19.07 -13.97 6.63
N ILE A 7 20.15 -13.87 5.83
CA ILE A 7 20.31 -14.55 4.54
C ILE A 7 21.64 -15.30 4.63
N LEU A 8 21.59 -16.63 4.66
CA LEU A 8 22.76 -17.49 4.90
C LEU A 8 23.58 -17.66 3.62
N PHE A 9 24.63 -16.87 3.31
CA PHE A 9 25.63 -17.26 2.29
C PHE A 9 27.03 -16.62 2.48
N GLU A 10 27.84 -17.19 3.36
CA GLU A 10 29.12 -17.87 3.06
C GLU A 10 29.27 -18.87 4.22
N ARG A 11 29.21 -20.19 3.95
CA ARG A 11 29.03 -21.20 5.02
C ARG A 11 30.38 -21.59 5.62
N PRO A 12 30.51 -21.68 6.96
CA PRO A 12 31.78 -21.99 7.59
C PRO A 12 32.27 -23.39 7.21
N THR A 13 33.58 -23.51 6.97
CA THR A 13 34.29 -24.78 6.83
C THR A 13 34.83 -25.19 8.19
N TYR A 14 34.51 -26.40 8.66
CA TYR A 14 35.00 -26.91 9.94
C TYR A 14 36.14 -27.90 9.74
N THR A 15 37.07 -27.89 10.67
CA THR A 15 38.22 -28.79 10.73
C THR A 15 37.88 -30.10 11.44
N ARG A 16 38.75 -31.10 11.29
CA ARG A 16 38.61 -32.40 11.99
C ARG A 16 38.54 -32.24 13.51
N SER A 17 39.30 -31.29 14.07
CA SER A 17 39.32 -30.98 15.50
C SER A 17 37.99 -30.37 15.97
N ASP A 18 37.34 -29.57 15.13
CA ASP A 18 36.04 -28.97 15.44
C ASP A 18 34.94 -30.03 15.58
N TYR A 19 34.94 -31.05 14.71
CA TYR A 19 34.00 -32.17 14.83
C TYR A 19 34.27 -33.04 16.06
N ALA A 20 35.54 -33.26 16.41
CA ALA A 20 35.91 -34.00 17.62
C ALA A 20 35.48 -33.25 18.89
N ALA A 21 35.63 -31.93 18.90
CA ALA A 21 35.17 -31.07 19.99
C ALA A 21 33.63 -31.06 20.11
N LEU A 22 32.92 -30.97 18.99
CA LEU A 22 31.46 -31.05 18.98
C LEU A 22 30.96 -32.41 19.50
N ARG A 23 31.66 -33.50 19.15
CA ARG A 23 31.38 -34.83 19.69
C ARG A 23 31.54 -34.88 21.20
N ALA A 24 32.66 -34.39 21.71
CA ALA A 24 32.92 -34.33 23.15
C ALA A 24 31.86 -33.50 23.88
N HIS A 25 31.42 -32.38 23.29
CA HIS A 25 30.38 -31.53 23.85
C HIS A 25 29.01 -32.23 23.89
N CYS A 26 28.63 -32.95 22.83
CA CYS A 26 27.39 -33.74 22.81
C CYS A 26 27.38 -34.90 23.84
N LEU A 27 28.56 -35.35 24.27
CA LEU A 27 28.75 -36.35 25.33
C LEU A 27 28.87 -35.71 26.73
N ASN A 28 28.50 -34.44 26.88
CA ASN A 28 28.52 -33.68 28.13
C ASN A 28 29.91 -33.51 28.77
N LEU A 29 31.01 -33.53 28.00
CA LEU A 29 32.31 -33.09 28.51
C LEU A 29 32.29 -31.58 28.77
N SER A 30 32.95 -31.13 29.84
CA SER A 30 33.01 -29.71 30.19
C SER A 30 33.78 -28.91 29.14
N ILE A 31 33.35 -27.67 28.90
CA ILE A 31 33.98 -26.76 27.93
C ILE A 31 35.46 -26.55 28.24
N ALA A 32 35.83 -26.44 29.52
CA ALA A 32 37.22 -26.31 29.94
C ALA A 32 38.07 -27.53 29.50
N LYS A 33 37.53 -28.75 29.63
CA LYS A 33 38.23 -29.96 29.22
C LYS A 33 38.34 -30.07 27.71
N ILE A 34 37.28 -29.75 26.97
CA ILE A 34 37.26 -29.74 25.50
C ILE A 34 38.26 -28.73 24.95
N THR A 35 38.30 -27.53 25.54
CA THR A 35 39.26 -26.48 25.17
C THR A 35 40.69 -27.00 25.28
N SER A 36 41.05 -27.59 26.44
CA SER A 36 42.39 -28.13 26.68
C SER A 36 42.79 -29.31 25.79
N LEU A 37 41.81 -30.07 25.28
CA LEU A 37 42.05 -31.30 24.52
C LEU A 37 42.18 -31.04 23.01
N TYR A 38 41.47 -30.04 22.48
CA TYR A 38 41.28 -29.89 21.03
C TYR A 38 41.75 -28.54 20.47
N TYR A 39 42.04 -27.54 21.31
CA TYR A 39 42.37 -26.20 20.87
C TYR A 39 43.58 -25.62 21.62
N ILE A 40 44.34 -24.78 20.92
CA ILE A 40 45.39 -23.94 21.50
C ILE A 40 44.81 -22.56 21.86
N GLU A 41 45.43 -21.82 22.78
CA GLU A 41 44.87 -20.59 23.38
C GLU A 41 44.50 -19.49 22.37
N ASP A 42 45.18 -19.41 21.22
CA ASP A 42 44.91 -18.42 20.16
C ASP A 42 44.03 -18.95 19.01
N ALA A 43 43.35 -20.09 19.21
CA ALA A 43 42.47 -20.65 18.19
C ALA A 43 41.30 -19.71 17.89
N PRO A 44 40.98 -19.42 16.61
CA PRO A 44 39.91 -18.48 16.24
C PRO A 44 38.53 -18.88 16.76
N GLN A 45 38.31 -20.17 17.01
CA GLN A 45 37.09 -20.75 17.59
C GLN A 45 36.84 -20.28 19.03
N LEU A 46 37.89 -19.90 19.76
CA LEU A 46 37.80 -19.47 21.15
C LEU A 46 37.45 -17.99 21.29
N LYS A 47 37.65 -17.17 20.24
CA LYS A 47 37.50 -15.70 20.26
C LYS A 47 36.15 -15.20 20.77
N ASN A 48 35.07 -15.95 20.51
CA ASN A 48 33.71 -15.61 20.91
C ASN A 48 33.09 -16.61 21.91
N GLY A 49 33.92 -17.47 22.51
CA GLY A 49 33.52 -18.55 23.40
C GLY A 49 33.29 -19.89 22.67
N LEU A 50 33.97 -20.93 23.13
CA LEU A 50 33.93 -22.26 22.49
C LEU A 50 32.53 -22.89 22.49
N GLU A 51 31.78 -22.73 23.59
CA GLU A 51 30.43 -23.28 23.69
C GLU A 51 29.50 -22.72 22.61
N ARG A 52 29.56 -21.40 22.40
CA ARG A 52 28.79 -20.72 21.37
C ARG A 52 29.18 -21.20 19.98
N PHE A 53 30.48 -21.32 19.70
CA PHE A 53 30.98 -21.87 18.44
C PHE A 53 30.47 -23.29 18.18
N LEU A 54 30.48 -24.17 19.19
CA LEU A 54 30.00 -25.55 19.06
C LEU A 54 28.48 -25.63 18.88
N LEU A 55 27.71 -24.75 19.56
CA LEU A 55 26.25 -24.65 19.36
C LEU A 55 25.91 -24.14 17.96
N ASP A 56 26.64 -23.15 17.45
CA ASP A 56 26.45 -22.60 16.10
C ASP A 56 26.84 -23.63 15.02
N MET A 57 27.97 -24.32 15.21
CA MET A 57 28.41 -25.42 14.35
C MET A 57 27.37 -26.55 14.31
N ARG A 58 26.83 -26.95 15.47
CA ARG A 58 25.77 -27.96 15.57
C ARG A 58 24.53 -27.54 14.80
N ALA A 59 24.10 -26.28 14.92
CA ALA A 59 22.92 -25.78 14.22
C ALA A 59 23.11 -25.83 12.70
N ASP A 60 24.28 -25.42 12.20
CA ASP A 60 24.62 -25.47 10.77
C ASP A 60 24.67 -26.90 10.23
N LEU A 61 25.30 -27.85 10.94
CA LEU A 61 25.36 -29.25 10.51
C LEU A 61 23.97 -29.91 10.48
N ILE A 62 23.08 -29.56 11.42
CA ILE A 62 21.68 -30.02 11.40
C ILE A 62 20.98 -29.50 10.14
N GLU A 63 21.18 -28.23 9.78
CA GLU A 63 20.64 -27.67 8.54
C GLU A 63 21.17 -28.40 7.29
N ARG A 64 22.46 -28.77 7.26
CA ARG A 64 23.03 -29.59 6.17
C ARG A 64 22.39 -30.97 6.09
N ALA A 65 22.20 -31.64 7.23
CA ALA A 65 21.60 -32.97 7.26
C ALA A 65 20.12 -32.97 6.83
N ILE A 66 19.37 -31.89 7.09
CA ILE A 66 17.97 -31.74 6.62
C ILE A 66 17.88 -31.83 5.10
N VAL A 67 18.87 -31.28 4.38
CA VAL A 67 18.91 -31.29 2.91
C VAL A 67 19.14 -32.69 2.36
N HIS A 68 19.97 -33.50 3.03
CA HIS A 68 20.37 -34.83 2.54
C HIS A 68 19.53 -36.00 3.07
N ASN A 69 18.95 -35.90 4.28
CA ASN A 69 18.12 -36.95 4.88
C ASN A 69 17.02 -36.39 5.80
N PRO A 70 15.79 -36.19 5.29
CA PRO A 70 14.67 -35.61 6.04
C PRO A 70 14.24 -36.41 7.28
N ALA A 71 14.43 -37.73 7.30
CA ALA A 71 14.07 -38.58 8.45
C ALA A 71 14.93 -38.28 9.68
N LEU A 72 16.17 -37.82 9.46
CA LEU A 72 17.08 -37.41 10.54
C LEU A 72 16.68 -36.07 11.17
N ALA A 73 16.01 -35.20 10.42
CA ALA A 73 15.58 -33.87 10.86
C ALA A 73 14.65 -33.95 12.08
N THR A 74 13.78 -34.95 12.11
CA THR A 74 12.83 -35.17 13.20
C THR A 74 13.55 -35.61 14.49
N ILE A 75 14.55 -36.49 14.36
CA ILE A 75 15.37 -36.96 15.49
C ILE A 75 16.20 -35.80 16.07
N LEU A 76 16.78 -34.96 15.21
CA LEU A 76 17.64 -33.86 15.61
C LEU A 76 16.88 -32.63 16.14
N LYS A 77 15.65 -32.37 15.66
CA LYS A 77 14.78 -31.32 16.22
C LYS A 77 14.41 -31.59 17.68
N ASN A 78 14.17 -32.84 18.04
CA ASN A 78 13.83 -33.23 19.42
C ASN A 78 15.03 -33.13 20.37
N ALA A 79 16.26 -33.29 19.87
CA ALA A 79 17.49 -33.03 20.64
C ALA A 79 17.71 -31.54 20.98
N ARG A 80 16.95 -30.62 20.38
CA ARG A 80 16.99 -29.18 20.67
C ARG A 80 16.29 -28.80 21.99
N ALA A 81 15.44 -29.69 22.49
CA ALA A 81 14.63 -29.50 23.71
C ALA A 81 15.24 -30.19 24.97
N GLY A 82 16.51 -30.60 24.92
CA GLY A 82 17.24 -31.13 26.08
C GLY A 82 17.61 -32.62 26.02
N GLY A 83 17.42 -33.31 24.89
CA GLY A 83 17.82 -34.72 24.73
C GLY A 83 19.26 -34.89 24.20
N ALA A 84 19.99 -35.87 24.73
CA ALA A 84 21.32 -36.25 24.23
C ALA A 84 21.27 -36.73 22.77
N ILE A 85 22.19 -36.26 21.92
CA ILE A 85 22.32 -36.72 20.53
C ILE A 85 22.97 -38.11 20.55
N THR A 86 22.38 -39.10 19.87
CA THR A 86 22.96 -40.44 19.76
C THR A 86 24.24 -40.41 18.91
N THR A 87 25.22 -41.27 19.24
CA THR A 87 26.49 -41.39 18.49
C THR A 87 26.28 -41.58 16.98
N LYS A 88 25.23 -42.32 16.60
CA LYS A 88 24.85 -42.57 15.21
C LYS A 88 24.30 -41.33 14.50
N ALA A 89 23.53 -40.48 15.19
CA ALA A 89 23.07 -39.21 14.63
C ALA A 89 24.23 -38.22 14.44
N LEU A 90 25.20 -38.24 15.36
CA LEU A 90 26.42 -37.42 15.25
C LEU A 90 27.32 -37.87 14.10
N GLU A 91 27.52 -39.17 13.89
CA GLU A 91 28.27 -39.70 12.73
C GLU A 91 27.65 -39.27 11.40
N ILE A 92 26.33 -39.20 11.32
CA ILE A 92 25.62 -38.75 10.12
C ILE A 92 25.79 -37.23 9.92
N LEU A 93 25.79 -36.43 11.00
CA LEU A 93 26.08 -34.99 10.92
C LEU A 93 27.50 -34.71 10.42
N VAL A 94 28.48 -35.52 10.85
CA VAL A 94 29.88 -35.42 10.38
C VAL A 94 29.96 -35.81 8.89
N LYS A 95 29.32 -36.91 8.48
CA LYS A 95 29.26 -37.31 7.06
C LYS A 95 28.54 -36.28 6.17
N ALA A 96 27.50 -35.61 6.67
CA ALA A 96 26.80 -34.56 5.95
C ALA A 96 27.68 -33.31 5.75
N ALA A 97 28.73 -33.15 6.54
CA ALA A 97 29.68 -32.06 6.40
C ALA A 97 30.77 -32.33 5.34
N GLU A 98 31.05 -33.61 5.08
CA GLU A 98 31.93 -34.09 4.00
C GLU A 98 31.21 -34.19 2.65
N ALA A 99 29.88 -34.05 2.63
CA ALA A 99 29.11 -34.03 1.39
C ALA A 99 29.45 -32.76 0.57
N PRO A 100 29.67 -32.89 -0.76
CA PRO A 100 29.91 -31.73 -1.61
C PRO A 100 28.73 -30.76 -1.52
N GLN A 101 29.03 -29.45 -1.58
CA GLN A 101 27.99 -28.44 -1.45
C GLN A 101 26.90 -28.66 -2.50
N PRO A 102 25.62 -28.65 -2.11
CA PRO A 102 24.54 -28.81 -3.06
C PRO A 102 24.63 -27.67 -4.09
N ILE A 103 24.51 -28.02 -5.37
CA ILE A 103 24.47 -27.07 -6.47
C ILE A 103 22.99 -26.71 -6.72
N PRO A 104 22.61 -25.42 -6.76
CA PRO A 104 21.21 -25.03 -6.94
C PRO A 104 20.73 -25.36 -8.36
N HIS A 105 19.55 -25.97 -8.45
CA HIS A 105 18.87 -26.32 -9.70
C HIS A 105 17.48 -25.65 -9.77
N PRO A 106 16.99 -25.20 -10.94
CA PRO A 106 15.75 -24.45 -11.03
C PRO A 106 14.50 -25.11 -10.41
N ASP A 107 14.39 -26.44 -10.48
CA ASP A 107 13.22 -27.19 -9.96
C ASP A 107 13.21 -27.36 -8.43
N GLN A 108 14.30 -26.98 -7.76
CA GLN A 108 14.40 -27.12 -6.30
C GLN A 108 13.54 -26.09 -5.57
N LYS A 109 13.03 -26.50 -4.41
CA LYS A 109 12.19 -25.65 -3.58
C LYS A 109 13.00 -24.56 -2.90
N LEU A 110 12.49 -23.33 -2.88
CA LEU A 110 13.12 -22.19 -2.19
C LEU A 110 13.31 -22.42 -0.69
N SER A 111 12.46 -23.24 -0.07
CA SER A 111 12.60 -23.65 1.34
C SER A 111 13.86 -24.47 1.63
N GLN A 112 14.52 -25.02 0.61
CA GLN A 112 15.81 -25.73 0.75
C GLN A 112 17.00 -24.75 0.84
N TRP A 113 16.80 -23.50 0.39
CA TRP A 113 17.86 -22.51 0.21
C TRP A 113 17.68 -21.27 1.08
N LEU A 114 16.44 -20.98 1.48
CA LEU A 114 16.07 -19.77 2.22
C LEU A 114 15.57 -20.11 3.62
N LYS A 115 15.82 -19.20 4.58
CA LYS A 115 15.25 -19.31 5.92
C LYS A 115 13.72 -19.43 5.88
N PRO A 116 13.08 -20.19 6.79
CA PRO A 116 11.64 -20.47 6.75
C PRO A 116 10.76 -19.22 6.62
N ILE A 117 11.11 -18.12 7.29
CA ILE A 117 10.35 -16.87 7.22
C ILE A 117 10.33 -16.29 5.79
N THR A 118 11.47 -16.33 5.09
CA THR A 118 11.60 -15.83 3.72
C THR A 118 10.97 -16.80 2.72
N ALA A 119 11.17 -18.10 2.91
CA ALA A 119 10.57 -19.14 2.08
C ALA A 119 9.03 -19.12 2.17
N ASN A 120 8.47 -18.96 3.38
CA ASN A 120 7.02 -18.90 3.58
C ASN A 120 6.41 -17.64 2.96
N ALA A 121 7.06 -16.49 3.06
CA ALA A 121 6.61 -15.26 2.42
C ALA A 121 6.57 -15.37 0.88
N LEU A 122 7.50 -16.12 0.28
CA LEU A 122 7.50 -16.42 -1.16
C LEU A 122 6.42 -17.45 -1.52
N ALA A 123 6.25 -18.48 -0.70
CA ALA A 123 5.25 -19.52 -0.91
C ALA A 123 3.80 -19.01 -0.83
N GLU A 124 3.51 -18.01 0.02
CA GLU A 124 2.21 -17.31 0.07
C GLU A 124 1.82 -16.71 -1.30
N GLU A 125 2.80 -16.30 -2.10
CA GLU A 125 2.63 -15.77 -3.47
C GLU A 125 2.82 -16.85 -4.54
N LYS A 126 2.74 -18.14 -4.16
CA LYS A 126 2.93 -19.32 -5.01
C LYS A 126 4.32 -19.42 -5.65
N LEU A 127 5.32 -18.73 -5.08
CA LEU A 127 6.72 -18.86 -5.48
C LEU A 127 7.36 -19.97 -4.66
N ILE A 128 7.31 -21.19 -5.18
CA ILE A 128 7.72 -22.39 -4.44
C ILE A 128 9.12 -22.85 -4.86
N THR A 129 9.45 -22.79 -6.15
CA THR A 129 10.75 -23.21 -6.71
C THR A 129 11.66 -22.05 -7.09
N ILE A 130 12.95 -22.34 -7.28
CA ILE A 130 13.93 -21.36 -7.78
C ILE A 130 13.48 -20.83 -9.16
N GLN A 131 13.00 -21.70 -10.04
CA GLN A 131 12.48 -21.32 -11.35
C GLN A 131 11.30 -20.35 -11.24
N ASN A 132 10.33 -20.61 -10.33
CA ASN A 132 9.21 -19.69 -10.14
C ASN A 132 9.68 -18.29 -9.72
N LEU A 133 10.69 -18.21 -8.84
CA LEU A 133 11.27 -16.94 -8.43
C LEU A 133 12.00 -16.25 -9.58
N MET A 134 12.76 -16.98 -10.39
CA MET A 134 13.45 -16.43 -11.56
C MET A 134 12.47 -15.89 -12.60
N ASP A 135 11.40 -16.63 -12.90
CA ASP A 135 10.33 -16.19 -13.81
C ASP A 135 9.61 -14.96 -13.26
N TRP A 136 9.31 -14.97 -11.96
CA TRP A 136 8.68 -13.83 -11.29
C TRP A 136 9.54 -12.56 -11.37
N ILE A 137 10.85 -12.69 -11.13
CA ILE A 137 11.80 -11.58 -11.25
C ILE A 137 11.89 -11.11 -12.70
N ALA A 138 11.94 -12.03 -13.67
CA ALA A 138 11.98 -11.70 -15.09
C ALA A 138 10.74 -10.91 -15.53
N VAL A 139 9.55 -11.31 -15.05
CA VAL A 139 8.27 -10.66 -15.33
C VAL A 139 8.17 -9.28 -14.65
N ARG A 140 8.57 -9.18 -13.38
CA ARG A 140 8.30 -7.99 -12.55
C ARG A 140 9.46 -6.99 -12.49
N GLY A 141 10.64 -7.34 -13.01
CA GLY A 141 11.84 -6.49 -13.04
C GLY A 141 12.41 -6.16 -11.66
N THR A 142 13.21 -5.09 -11.54
CA THR A 142 13.93 -4.77 -10.28
C THR A 142 13.03 -4.42 -9.08
N SER A 143 11.73 -4.25 -9.31
CA SER A 143 10.72 -3.98 -8.29
C SER A 143 9.86 -5.19 -7.89
N TRP A 144 10.23 -6.41 -8.31
CA TRP A 144 9.48 -7.65 -8.09
C TRP A 144 9.05 -7.94 -6.65
N TRP A 145 9.83 -7.44 -5.69
CA TRP A 145 9.63 -7.64 -4.27
C TRP A 145 8.50 -6.78 -3.67
N ARG A 146 8.08 -5.70 -4.35
CA ARG A 146 7.11 -4.74 -3.78
C ARG A 146 5.73 -5.33 -3.54
N SER A 147 5.37 -6.40 -4.25
CA SER A 147 4.11 -7.12 -4.11
C SER A 147 4.19 -8.26 -3.09
N ILE A 148 5.36 -8.58 -2.55
CA ILE A 148 5.54 -9.74 -1.67
C ILE A 148 5.66 -9.23 -0.21
N PRO A 149 4.70 -9.57 0.66
CA PRO A 149 4.77 -9.19 2.07
C PRO A 149 6.09 -9.64 2.71
N ARG A 150 6.65 -8.81 3.60
CA ARG A 150 7.86 -9.12 4.42
C ARG A 150 9.19 -9.28 3.64
N ILE A 151 9.19 -9.05 2.32
CA ILE A 151 10.41 -8.94 1.51
C ILE A 151 10.64 -7.46 1.15
N GLY A 152 11.68 -6.87 1.74
CA GLY A 152 12.10 -5.49 1.44
C GLY A 152 13.18 -5.44 0.35
N GLU A 153 13.49 -4.23 -0.10
CA GLU A 153 14.47 -3.96 -1.17
C GLU A 153 15.84 -4.62 -0.94
N LEU A 154 16.35 -4.55 0.29
CA LEU A 154 17.64 -5.12 0.65
C LEU A 154 17.65 -6.64 0.49
N LYS A 155 16.62 -7.34 0.99
CA LYS A 155 16.48 -8.80 0.84
C LYS A 155 16.35 -9.19 -0.64
N ALA A 156 15.59 -8.39 -1.40
CA ALA A 156 15.42 -8.62 -2.82
C ALA A 156 16.73 -8.49 -3.61
N LYS A 157 17.55 -7.47 -3.29
CA LYS A 157 18.89 -7.29 -3.87
C LYS A 157 19.80 -8.47 -3.57
N VAL A 158 19.80 -8.96 -2.34
CA VAL A 158 20.62 -10.14 -1.96
C VAL A 158 20.16 -11.40 -2.70
N LEU A 159 18.85 -11.63 -2.82
CA LEU A 159 18.32 -12.77 -3.59
C LEU A 159 18.69 -12.71 -5.06
N VAL A 160 18.57 -11.53 -5.68
CA VAL A 160 18.98 -11.31 -7.08
C VAL A 160 20.47 -11.55 -7.25
N LYS A 161 21.31 -11.05 -6.34
CA LYS A 161 22.76 -11.27 -6.38
C LYS A 161 23.12 -12.75 -6.27
N TRP A 162 22.44 -13.50 -5.40
CA TRP A 162 22.63 -14.95 -5.25
C TRP A 162 22.22 -15.73 -6.50
N LEU A 163 21.09 -15.37 -7.14
CA LEU A 163 20.69 -15.98 -8.41
C LEU A 163 21.71 -15.70 -9.51
N GLN A 164 22.24 -14.46 -9.56
CA GLN A 164 23.25 -14.07 -10.54
C GLN A 164 24.60 -14.78 -10.32
N SER A 165 25.02 -15.00 -9.07
CA SER A 165 26.29 -15.70 -8.79
C SER A 165 26.25 -17.18 -9.17
N HIS A 166 25.07 -17.77 -9.33
CA HIS A 166 24.87 -19.16 -9.75
C HIS A 166 24.35 -19.27 -11.20
N SER A 167 24.63 -18.27 -12.05
CA SER A 167 24.12 -18.23 -13.42
C SER A 167 24.58 -19.40 -14.31
N GLN A 168 25.68 -20.05 -13.95
CA GLN A 168 26.17 -21.24 -14.68
C GLN A 168 25.24 -22.44 -14.53
N THR A 169 24.53 -22.56 -13.40
CA THR A 169 23.67 -23.73 -13.09
C THR A 169 22.19 -23.38 -13.18
N LEU A 170 21.81 -22.15 -12.81
CA LEU A 170 20.44 -21.66 -12.86
C LEU A 170 20.07 -20.99 -14.19
N GLY A 171 21.05 -20.73 -15.04
CA GLY A 171 20.88 -19.90 -16.24
C GLY A 171 20.95 -18.40 -15.95
N ARG A 172 20.99 -17.59 -17.01
CA ARG A 172 21.11 -16.13 -16.89
C ARG A 172 19.79 -15.50 -16.46
N LEU A 173 19.78 -14.88 -15.28
CA LEU A 173 18.64 -14.10 -14.79
C LEU A 173 18.40 -12.88 -15.70
N GLN A 174 17.25 -12.87 -16.39
CA GLN A 174 16.80 -11.77 -17.23
C GLN A 174 16.25 -10.65 -16.36
N LEU A 175 17.10 -9.70 -15.94
CA LEU A 175 16.63 -8.51 -15.24
C LEU A 175 16.20 -7.45 -16.24
N ILE A 176 14.89 -7.21 -16.35
CA ILE A 176 14.39 -5.97 -16.92
C ILE A 176 14.82 -4.86 -15.96
N ASN A 177 15.84 -4.10 -16.35
CA ASN A 177 16.42 -3.06 -15.54
C ASN A 177 15.41 -1.91 -15.39
N THR A 178 14.64 -1.91 -14.30
CA THR A 178 13.62 -0.89 -14.02
C THR A 178 14.15 0.32 -13.23
N ASN A 179 15.46 0.31 -12.91
CA ASN A 179 16.19 1.41 -12.28
C ASN A 179 17.27 1.97 -13.22
N ILE A 180 16.90 2.33 -14.45
CA ILE A 180 17.72 3.27 -15.19
C ILE A 180 16.97 4.60 -15.24
N THR A 181 17.48 5.55 -14.45
CA THR A 181 17.57 6.97 -14.82
C THR A 181 18.43 7.10 -16.09
N ALA A 182 18.00 6.45 -17.18
CA ALA A 182 18.53 6.63 -18.53
C ALA A 182 17.55 7.49 -19.31
N PRO A 183 18.04 8.20 -20.35
CA PRO A 183 17.22 9.09 -21.17
C PRO A 183 15.98 8.36 -21.67
N TYR A 184 14.87 9.09 -21.72
CA TYR A 184 13.54 8.68 -22.15
C TYR A 184 13.55 7.34 -22.93
N PRO A 185 12.97 6.25 -22.38
CA PRO A 185 12.94 4.98 -23.09
C PRO A 185 12.29 5.18 -24.45
N ALA A 186 12.88 4.58 -25.49
CA ALA A 186 12.53 4.84 -26.88
C ALA A 186 11.01 4.86 -27.12
N PRO A 187 10.52 5.80 -27.97
CA PRO A 187 9.13 5.83 -28.39
C PRO A 187 8.72 4.48 -28.98
N ILE A 188 7.47 4.10 -28.72
CA ILE A 188 6.82 2.90 -29.23
C ILE A 188 5.76 3.35 -30.22
N ALA A 189 5.91 2.90 -31.48
CA ALA A 189 4.91 3.13 -32.51
C ALA A 189 3.64 2.33 -32.18
N VAL A 190 2.54 3.04 -31.93
CA VAL A 190 1.21 2.46 -31.74
C VAL A 190 0.46 2.58 -33.06
N HIS A 191 -0.02 1.45 -33.57
CA HIS A 191 -0.65 1.34 -34.88
C HIS A 191 -1.83 0.35 -34.84
N PRO A 192 -2.95 0.61 -35.55
CA PRO A 192 -4.12 -0.27 -35.54
C PRO A 192 -3.81 -1.71 -36.00
N ASN A 193 -2.94 -1.87 -37.00
CA ASN A 193 -2.51 -3.20 -37.51
C ASN A 193 -1.70 -4.04 -36.51
N GLN A 194 -1.33 -3.48 -35.34
CA GLN A 194 -0.58 -4.18 -34.30
C GLN A 194 -1.27 -3.98 -32.94
N PRO A 195 -2.51 -4.51 -32.76
CA PRO A 195 -3.33 -4.18 -31.59
C PRO A 195 -2.81 -4.73 -30.26
N GLY A 196 -1.81 -5.62 -30.30
CA GLY A 196 -1.08 -6.09 -29.12
C GLY A 196 -0.04 -5.08 -28.59
N ILE A 197 0.38 -4.11 -29.42
CA ILE A 197 1.37 -3.09 -29.06
C ILE A 197 0.66 -1.87 -28.50
N ILE A 198 0.78 -1.70 -27.18
CA ILE A 198 0.31 -0.51 -26.48
C ILE A 198 1.42 0.04 -25.61
N ALA A 199 1.42 1.36 -25.42
CA ALA A 199 2.44 2.07 -24.69
C ALA A 199 1.84 3.18 -23.83
N PRO A 200 2.46 3.53 -22.70
CA PRO A 200 2.07 4.72 -21.97
C PRO A 200 2.25 5.97 -22.83
N ILE A 201 1.43 6.98 -22.61
CA ILE A 201 1.35 8.23 -23.37
C ILE A 201 2.67 8.99 -23.50
N ASP A 202 3.58 8.84 -22.53
CA ASP A 202 4.92 9.45 -22.60
C ASP A 202 5.85 8.76 -23.61
N ARG A 203 5.43 7.61 -24.13
CA ARG A 203 6.19 6.75 -25.05
C ARG A 203 5.45 6.50 -26.35
N ILE A 204 4.23 6.99 -26.53
CA ILE A 204 3.49 6.77 -27.78
C ILE A 204 4.14 7.62 -28.89
N THR A 205 4.39 7.00 -30.02
CA THR A 205 4.49 7.68 -31.32
C THR A 205 3.50 7.01 -32.28
N THR A 206 3.04 7.72 -33.30
CA THR A 206 2.13 7.18 -34.31
C THR A 206 2.37 7.89 -35.65
N THR A 207 1.77 7.37 -36.72
CA THR A 207 1.88 7.95 -38.06
C THR A 207 0.94 9.14 -38.20
N SER A 208 1.21 10.03 -39.17
CA SER A 208 0.39 11.22 -39.43
C SER A 208 -1.09 10.92 -39.75
N GLN A 209 -1.42 9.68 -40.14
CA GLN A 209 -2.80 9.26 -40.34
C GLN A 209 -3.60 9.15 -39.03
N TYR A 210 -2.94 8.87 -37.91
CA TYR A 210 -3.58 8.60 -36.61
C TYR A 210 -3.17 9.58 -35.51
N ASP A 211 -2.28 10.53 -35.80
CA ASP A 211 -1.82 11.52 -34.83
C ASP A 211 -2.82 12.66 -34.60
N GLY A 212 -3.79 12.85 -35.50
CA GLY A 212 -4.82 13.88 -35.42
C GLY A 212 -4.40 15.25 -35.96
N SER A 213 -3.23 15.35 -36.60
CA SER A 213 -2.80 16.56 -37.29
C SER A 213 -3.79 17.00 -38.38
N ALA A 214 -4.39 16.03 -39.08
CA ALA A 214 -5.45 16.22 -40.08
C ALA A 214 -6.83 15.71 -39.60
N GLY A 215 -7.10 15.74 -38.29
CA GLY A 215 -8.38 15.27 -37.73
C GLY A 215 -9.60 16.04 -38.24
N VAL A 216 -10.72 15.36 -38.47
CA VAL A 216 -11.94 15.94 -39.07
C VAL A 216 -12.59 17.00 -38.16
N ASN A 217 -12.50 16.84 -36.83
CA ASN A 217 -13.03 17.80 -35.85
C ASN A 217 -11.99 18.85 -35.42
N ARG A 218 -10.90 19.04 -36.17
CA ARG A 218 -9.94 20.12 -35.91
C ARG A 218 -10.59 21.47 -36.22
N SER A 219 -10.40 22.45 -35.35
CA SER A 219 -10.88 23.81 -35.64
C SER A 219 -10.01 24.45 -36.71
N PRO A 220 -10.60 25.12 -37.73
CA PRO A 220 -9.83 25.93 -38.67
C PRO A 220 -9.40 27.28 -38.07
N ALA A 221 -9.92 27.64 -36.89
CA ALA A 221 -9.58 28.90 -36.22
C ALA A 221 -8.19 28.84 -35.56
N TYR A 222 -7.63 30.00 -35.23
CA TYR A 222 -6.37 30.11 -34.50
C TYR A 222 -6.43 29.36 -33.16
N CYS A 223 -5.57 28.36 -32.99
CA CYS A 223 -5.45 27.54 -31.79
C CYS A 223 -4.62 28.26 -30.72
N TYR A 224 -5.16 28.42 -29.51
CA TYR A 224 -4.49 29.13 -28.40
C TYR A 224 -3.40 28.31 -27.70
N ILE A 225 -3.20 27.05 -28.10
CA ILE A 225 -2.12 26.19 -27.61
C ILE A 225 -1.22 25.76 -28.76
N SER A 226 0.07 25.60 -28.47
CA SER A 226 1.07 25.07 -29.41
C SER A 226 0.94 23.55 -29.52
N ALA A 227 -0.13 23.08 -30.17
CA ALA A 227 -0.39 21.66 -30.40
C ALA A 227 -0.77 21.40 -31.86
N ASN A 228 0.05 20.59 -32.53
CA ASN A 228 -0.12 20.21 -33.93
C ASN A 228 -0.83 18.86 -34.11
N ASN A 229 -0.89 18.06 -33.06
CA ASN A 229 -1.50 16.73 -33.05
C ASN A 229 -2.16 16.42 -31.69
N ASP A 230 -2.88 15.31 -31.61
CA ASP A 230 -3.69 14.92 -30.45
C ASP A 230 -2.82 14.67 -29.21
N LEU A 231 -1.63 14.09 -29.41
CA LEU A 231 -0.70 13.81 -28.32
C LEU A 231 -0.16 15.10 -27.69
N GLU A 232 0.19 16.09 -28.50
CA GLU A 232 0.60 17.42 -28.04
C GLU A 232 -0.54 18.16 -27.32
N ALA A 233 -1.77 18.05 -27.83
CA ALA A 233 -2.95 18.64 -27.20
C ALA A 233 -3.22 18.03 -25.81
N ILE A 234 -3.03 16.71 -25.66
CA ILE A 234 -3.09 16.03 -24.36
C ILE A 234 -1.97 16.50 -23.43
N LYS A 235 -0.73 16.58 -23.90
CA LYS A 235 0.38 17.09 -23.09
C LYS A 235 0.10 18.52 -22.60
N CYS A 236 -0.36 19.41 -23.47
CA CYS A 236 -0.76 20.77 -23.10
C CYS A 236 -1.86 20.80 -22.03
N TYR A 237 -2.88 19.96 -22.18
CA TYR A 237 -3.96 19.88 -21.19
C TYR A 237 -3.48 19.37 -19.83
N LEU A 238 -2.59 18.38 -19.82
CA LEU A 238 -2.03 17.79 -18.60
C LEU A 238 -1.14 18.77 -17.82
N LEU A 239 -0.47 19.73 -18.49
CA LEU A 239 0.33 20.77 -17.83
C LEU A 239 -0.48 21.60 -16.84
N ARG A 240 -1.80 21.77 -17.06
CA ARG A 240 -2.71 22.47 -16.13
C ARG A 240 -2.82 21.82 -14.75
N PHE A 241 -2.39 20.57 -14.62
CA PHE A 241 -2.45 19.80 -13.38
C PHE A 241 -1.05 19.47 -12.83
N ALA A 242 0.02 20.11 -13.32
CA ALA A 242 1.40 19.81 -12.94
C ALA A 242 1.62 19.76 -11.42
N ASP A 243 1.04 20.72 -10.69
CA ASP A 243 1.16 20.81 -9.23
C ASP A 243 0.18 19.89 -8.47
N GLN A 244 -0.84 19.37 -9.17
CA GLN A 244 -1.89 18.53 -8.59
C GLN A 244 -1.64 17.05 -8.91
N LYS A 245 -0.62 16.45 -8.26
CA LYS A 245 -0.15 15.08 -8.54
C LYS A 245 -1.26 14.01 -8.65
N HIS A 246 -2.31 14.10 -7.83
CA HIS A 246 -3.44 13.16 -7.89
C HIS A 246 -4.32 13.38 -9.13
N ALA A 247 -4.67 14.64 -9.41
CA ALA A 247 -5.45 15.01 -10.60
C ALA A 247 -4.67 14.67 -11.87
N LEU A 248 -3.39 15.05 -11.95
CA LEU A 248 -2.51 14.72 -13.08
C LEU A 248 -2.51 13.22 -13.39
N ARG A 249 -2.35 12.37 -12.37
CA ARG A 249 -2.37 10.91 -12.54
C ARG A 249 -3.72 10.40 -13.04
N ALA A 250 -4.82 10.90 -12.49
CA ALA A 250 -6.16 10.48 -12.89
C ALA A 250 -6.45 10.89 -14.35
N TYR A 251 -6.21 12.15 -14.69
CA TYR A 251 -6.46 12.70 -16.02
C TYR A 251 -5.58 12.05 -17.07
N LYS A 252 -4.29 11.91 -16.79
CA LYS A 252 -3.33 11.22 -17.67
C LYS A 252 -3.78 9.80 -17.98
N LYS A 253 -4.21 9.05 -16.97
CA LYS A 253 -4.67 7.66 -17.11
C LYS A 253 -5.91 7.57 -18.01
N GLU A 254 -6.92 8.43 -17.84
CA GLU A 254 -8.14 8.33 -18.67
C GLU A 254 -7.94 8.83 -20.11
N LEU A 255 -7.14 9.88 -20.31
CA LEU A 255 -6.81 10.38 -21.65
C LEU A 255 -5.95 9.39 -22.43
N GLU A 256 -5.00 8.73 -21.76
CA GLU A 256 -4.19 7.67 -22.33
C GLU A 256 -5.03 6.48 -22.79
N ARG A 257 -5.97 6.02 -21.97
CA ARG A 257 -6.88 4.93 -22.34
C ARG A 257 -7.69 5.29 -23.58
N PHE A 258 -8.21 6.51 -23.62
CA PHE A 258 -9.03 6.96 -24.74
C PHE A 258 -8.22 7.10 -26.03
N LEU A 259 -7.03 7.71 -25.96
CA LEU A 259 -6.12 7.83 -27.10
C LEU A 259 -5.71 6.46 -27.66
N LEU A 260 -5.32 5.53 -26.78
CA LEU A 260 -4.94 4.18 -27.19
C LEU A 260 -6.12 3.44 -27.83
N TRP A 261 -7.32 3.56 -27.27
CA TRP A 261 -8.53 2.95 -27.85
C TRP A 261 -8.86 3.54 -29.22
N ALA A 262 -8.77 4.86 -29.38
CA ALA A 262 -9.01 5.55 -30.65
C ALA A 262 -8.10 5.00 -31.76
N ILE A 263 -6.80 4.92 -31.48
CA ILE A 263 -5.81 4.47 -32.47
C ILE A 263 -5.91 2.95 -32.70
N VAL A 264 -5.97 2.15 -31.64
CA VAL A 264 -5.82 0.69 -31.75
C VAL A 264 -7.12 -0.03 -32.11
N ILE A 265 -8.25 0.43 -31.57
CA ILE A 265 -9.55 -0.24 -31.75
C ILE A 265 -10.36 0.44 -32.84
N LYS A 266 -10.48 1.78 -32.81
CA LYS A 266 -11.24 2.51 -33.82
C LYS A 266 -10.45 2.79 -35.10
N ALA A 267 -9.13 2.67 -35.06
CA ALA A 267 -8.25 3.03 -36.16
C ALA A 267 -8.47 4.47 -36.67
N MET A 268 -8.71 5.40 -35.73
CA MET A 268 -8.96 6.81 -36.03
C MET A 268 -8.16 7.70 -35.06
N PRO A 269 -7.74 8.90 -35.50
CA PRO A 269 -7.21 9.89 -34.56
C PRO A 269 -8.31 10.32 -33.59
N MET A 270 -7.92 10.71 -32.38
CA MET A 270 -8.83 11.15 -31.33
C MET A 270 -9.68 12.35 -31.79
N SER A 271 -9.08 13.26 -32.56
CA SER A 271 -9.74 14.43 -33.15
C SER A 271 -10.64 14.13 -34.36
N SER A 272 -10.84 12.86 -34.75
CA SER A 272 -11.85 12.50 -35.76
C SER A 272 -13.03 11.72 -35.18
N LEU A 273 -13.01 11.39 -33.89
CA LEU A 273 -14.09 10.65 -33.24
C LEU A 273 -15.35 11.52 -33.08
N ASN A 274 -16.50 10.91 -33.32
CA ASN A 274 -17.81 11.53 -33.14
C ASN A 274 -18.52 11.02 -31.86
N ALA A 275 -19.75 11.49 -31.62
CA ALA A 275 -20.52 11.10 -30.44
C ALA A 275 -20.84 9.60 -30.38
N THR A 276 -21.10 8.96 -31.52
CA THR A 276 -21.33 7.50 -31.62
C THR A 276 -20.09 6.73 -31.20
N ASP A 277 -18.90 7.16 -31.65
CA ASP A 277 -17.65 6.53 -31.22
C ASP A 277 -17.42 6.70 -29.71
N CYS A 278 -17.77 7.86 -29.14
CA CYS A 278 -17.66 8.07 -27.70
C CYS A 278 -18.62 7.17 -26.89
N GLU A 279 -19.81 6.86 -27.43
CA GLU A 279 -20.73 5.87 -26.85
C GLU A 279 -20.15 4.44 -26.92
N GLU A 280 -19.45 4.08 -28.01
CA GLU A 280 -18.72 2.80 -28.11
C GLU A 280 -17.58 2.72 -27.09
N TYR A 281 -16.84 3.81 -26.85
CA TYR A 281 -15.81 3.83 -25.81
C TYR A 281 -16.41 3.64 -24.41
N LYS A 282 -17.61 4.18 -24.14
CA LYS A 282 -18.30 3.92 -22.87
C LYS A 282 -18.57 2.42 -22.70
N ALA A 283 -19.03 1.73 -23.74
CA ALA A 283 -19.21 0.27 -23.70
C ALA A 283 -17.87 -0.46 -23.49
N PHE A 284 -16.80 0.01 -24.14
CA PHE A 284 -15.44 -0.52 -23.95
C PHE A 284 -14.94 -0.35 -22.51
N LEU A 285 -15.23 0.75 -21.81
CA LEU A 285 -14.85 0.89 -20.41
C LEU A 285 -15.51 -0.16 -19.49
N ALA A 286 -16.72 -0.61 -19.84
CA ALA A 286 -17.40 -1.69 -19.13
C ALA A 286 -16.76 -3.05 -19.44
N HIS A 287 -16.31 -3.28 -20.67
CA HIS A 287 -15.69 -4.52 -21.12
C HIS A 287 -14.46 -4.26 -21.99
N PRO A 288 -13.31 -3.92 -21.40
CA PRO A 288 -12.12 -3.60 -22.19
C PRO A 288 -11.57 -4.83 -22.91
N ALA A 289 -11.01 -4.62 -24.09
CA ALA A 289 -10.40 -5.69 -24.87
C ALA A 289 -9.27 -6.38 -24.08
N PRO A 290 -9.10 -7.71 -24.19
CA PRO A 290 -8.04 -8.44 -23.46
C PRO A 290 -6.63 -7.89 -23.70
N SER A 291 -6.35 -7.35 -24.89
CA SER A 291 -5.05 -6.74 -25.20
C SER A 291 -4.74 -5.48 -24.37
N PHE A 292 -5.76 -4.85 -23.76
CA PHE A 292 -5.66 -3.68 -22.89
C PHE A 292 -5.65 -4.05 -21.39
N CYS A 293 -5.81 -5.33 -21.06
CA CYS A 293 -5.88 -5.83 -19.69
C CYS A 293 -4.63 -6.65 -19.34
N GLY A 294 -4.17 -6.55 -18.10
CA GLY A 294 -3.08 -7.38 -17.61
C GLY A 294 -2.73 -7.09 -16.15
N PRO A 295 -1.76 -7.83 -15.58
CA PRO A 295 -1.40 -7.70 -14.18
C PRO A 295 -0.75 -6.34 -13.93
N LYS A 296 -0.85 -5.86 -12.69
CA LYS A 296 -0.21 -4.59 -12.28
C LYS A 296 1.28 -4.61 -12.60
N ALA A 297 1.68 -3.78 -13.56
CA ALA A 297 3.07 -3.63 -13.99
C ALA A 297 3.50 -2.15 -13.99
N PRO A 298 4.80 -1.86 -13.75
CA PRO A 298 5.34 -0.51 -13.90
C PRO A 298 5.15 0.02 -15.33
N ARG A 299 4.91 1.34 -15.49
CA ARG A 299 4.63 1.96 -16.81
C ARG A 299 5.76 1.80 -17.84
N HIS A 300 7.01 1.65 -17.41
CA HIS A 300 8.13 1.40 -18.32
C HIS A 300 8.26 -0.06 -18.76
N SER A 301 7.51 -0.99 -18.16
CA SER A 301 7.53 -2.41 -18.50
C SER A 301 6.79 -2.68 -19.82
N LYS A 302 7.27 -3.64 -20.60
CA LYS A 302 6.57 -4.15 -21.79
C LYS A 302 5.26 -4.86 -21.44
N LEU A 303 5.11 -5.29 -20.18
CA LEU A 303 3.89 -5.91 -19.65
C LEU A 303 2.86 -4.89 -19.18
N TRP A 304 3.16 -3.59 -19.25
CA TRP A 304 2.21 -2.57 -18.83
C TRP A 304 0.97 -2.59 -19.70
N LYS A 305 -0.19 -2.61 -19.04
CA LYS A 305 -1.51 -2.53 -19.64
C LYS A 305 -2.33 -1.41 -18.98
N PRO A 306 -3.19 -0.70 -19.72
CA PRO A 306 -3.99 0.42 -19.19
C PRO A 306 -5.13 -0.02 -18.26
N PHE A 307 -5.52 -1.29 -18.29
CA PHE A 307 -6.48 -1.89 -17.37
C PHE A 307 -5.84 -3.08 -16.63
N ASN A 308 -6.32 -3.35 -15.41
CA ASN A 308 -5.87 -4.51 -14.62
C ASN A 308 -6.57 -5.79 -15.12
N ASP A 309 -6.19 -6.97 -14.60
CA ASP A 309 -6.75 -8.28 -15.00
C ASP A 309 -8.30 -8.35 -14.96
N ASN A 310 -8.95 -7.71 -13.98
CA ASN A 310 -10.42 -7.59 -13.91
C ASN A 310 -10.93 -6.35 -14.69
N GLY A 311 -10.47 -6.15 -15.93
CA GLY A 311 -10.45 -4.87 -16.65
C GLY A 311 -11.72 -3.99 -16.62
N SER A 312 -12.90 -4.55 -16.37
CA SER A 312 -14.18 -3.85 -16.25
C SER A 312 -14.19 -2.76 -15.18
N LEU A 313 -14.60 -1.55 -15.57
CA LEU A 313 -14.83 -0.45 -14.64
C LEU A 313 -16.25 -0.51 -14.06
N SER A 314 -16.39 -0.23 -12.76
CA SER A 314 -17.71 -0.01 -12.15
C SER A 314 -18.43 1.18 -12.79
N PRO A 315 -19.78 1.24 -12.79
CA PRO A 315 -20.53 2.37 -13.35
C PRO A 315 -20.08 3.74 -12.82
N LEU A 316 -19.72 3.83 -11.54
CA LEU A 316 -19.17 5.04 -10.94
C LEU A 316 -17.79 5.41 -11.52
N SER A 317 -16.92 4.43 -11.74
CA SER A 317 -15.60 4.64 -12.35
C SER A 317 -15.73 5.05 -13.81
N GLN A 318 -16.69 4.47 -14.55
CA GLN A 318 -17.02 4.86 -15.92
C GLN A 318 -17.51 6.31 -15.97
N ARG A 319 -18.46 6.69 -15.10
CA ARG A 319 -18.95 8.08 -14.99
C ARG A 319 -17.82 9.07 -14.71
N HIS A 320 -16.89 8.72 -13.82
CA HIS A 320 -15.72 9.54 -13.54
C HIS A 320 -14.79 9.70 -14.75
N ALA A 321 -14.52 8.61 -15.48
CA ALA A 321 -13.71 8.66 -16.70
C ALA A 321 -14.35 9.54 -17.77
N ILE A 322 -15.66 9.38 -18.01
CA ILE A 322 -16.43 10.20 -18.95
C ILE A 322 -16.42 11.67 -18.55
N GLY A 323 -16.56 11.98 -17.26
CA GLY A 323 -16.47 13.36 -16.76
C GLY A 323 -15.11 14.02 -17.05
N ILE A 324 -14.01 13.27 -16.91
CA ILE A 324 -12.67 13.74 -17.27
C ILE A 324 -12.56 14.01 -18.78
N LEU A 325 -13.05 13.09 -19.61
CA LEU A 325 -12.99 13.22 -21.07
C LEU A 325 -13.84 14.41 -21.54
N ARG A 326 -15.06 14.55 -21.03
CA ARG A 326 -15.93 15.69 -21.34
C ARG A 326 -15.26 17.02 -21.01
N ALA A 327 -14.67 17.14 -19.82
CA ALA A 327 -13.95 18.34 -19.41
C ALA A 327 -12.69 18.63 -20.26
N ALA A 328 -11.99 17.58 -20.71
CA ALA A 328 -10.83 17.72 -21.59
C ALA A 328 -11.23 18.23 -22.98
N PHE A 329 -12.28 17.66 -23.56
CA PHE A 329 -12.80 18.09 -24.85
C PHE A 329 -13.43 19.48 -24.80
N ASP A 330 -14.13 19.84 -23.71
CA ASP A 330 -14.61 21.21 -23.49
C ASP A 330 -13.45 22.22 -23.51
N TYR A 331 -12.32 21.86 -22.88
CA TYR A 331 -11.12 22.68 -22.92
C TYR A 331 -10.58 22.81 -24.35
N TRP A 332 -10.44 21.70 -25.08
CA TRP A 332 -9.91 21.71 -26.45
C TRP A 332 -10.79 22.48 -27.43
N VAL A 333 -12.11 22.52 -27.22
CA VAL A 333 -13.00 23.42 -27.96
C VAL A 333 -12.73 24.88 -27.59
N LYS A 334 -12.64 25.21 -26.29
CA LYS A 334 -12.38 26.58 -25.81
C LYS A 334 -11.05 27.14 -26.31
N VAL A 335 -9.99 26.32 -26.37
CA VAL A 335 -8.69 26.72 -26.91
C VAL A 335 -8.59 26.58 -28.43
N ARG A 336 -9.68 26.22 -29.10
CA ARG A 336 -9.79 26.05 -30.56
C ARG A 336 -8.82 25.01 -31.12
N TYR A 337 -8.50 23.99 -30.34
CA TYR A 337 -7.88 22.77 -30.85
C TYR A 337 -8.92 21.93 -31.62
N LEU A 338 -10.15 21.82 -31.09
CA LEU A 338 -11.28 21.13 -31.73
C LEU A 338 -12.40 22.11 -32.09
N ALA A 339 -13.19 21.78 -33.11
CA ALA A 339 -14.35 22.55 -33.53
C ALA A 339 -15.58 22.29 -32.64
N GLY A 340 -15.75 21.06 -32.14
CA GLY A 340 -16.87 20.68 -31.26
C GLY A 340 -16.50 19.59 -30.23
N ASN A 341 -17.35 19.44 -29.22
CA ASN A 341 -17.18 18.41 -28.18
C ASN A 341 -18.07 17.18 -28.47
N PRO A 342 -17.50 16.03 -28.90
CA PRO A 342 -18.29 14.81 -29.14
C PRO A 342 -18.87 14.21 -27.86
N TRP A 343 -18.30 14.51 -26.68
CA TRP A 343 -18.79 14.05 -25.38
C TRP A 343 -20.02 14.81 -24.86
N ALA A 344 -20.42 15.89 -25.53
CA ALA A 344 -21.59 16.67 -25.14
C ALA A 344 -22.90 15.87 -25.29
N ALA A 345 -22.97 14.97 -26.28
CA ALA A 345 -24.15 14.15 -26.55
C ALA A 345 -24.14 12.78 -25.83
N VAL A 346 -23.00 12.39 -25.23
CA VAL A 346 -22.83 11.09 -24.58
C VAL A 346 -23.51 11.09 -23.22
N LYS A 347 -24.45 10.17 -23.04
CA LYS A 347 -25.17 10.02 -21.77
C LYS A 347 -24.28 9.36 -20.74
N ASP A 348 -24.29 9.88 -19.51
CA ASP A 348 -23.63 9.23 -18.38
C ASP A 348 -24.21 7.82 -18.17
N PRO A 349 -23.41 6.83 -17.76
CA PRO A 349 -23.90 5.50 -17.45
C PRO A 349 -24.94 5.59 -16.34
N ILE A 350 -25.97 4.74 -16.42
CA ILE A 350 -26.96 4.61 -15.36
C ILE A 350 -26.24 4.01 -14.16
N VAL A 351 -25.86 4.87 -13.24
CA VAL A 351 -25.47 4.46 -11.90
C VAL A 351 -26.79 4.28 -11.18
N VAL A 352 -27.24 3.03 -11.00
CA VAL A 352 -28.24 2.74 -9.98
C VAL A 352 -27.60 3.24 -8.70
N LYS A 353 -28.05 4.41 -8.22
CA LYS A 353 -27.78 4.83 -6.87
C LYS A 353 -28.60 3.86 -6.04
N GLU A 354 -28.02 2.72 -5.69
CA GLU A 354 -28.49 2.03 -4.49
C GLU A 354 -28.60 3.10 -3.42
N VAL A 355 -29.77 3.20 -2.80
CA VAL A 355 -30.00 4.09 -1.68
C VAL A 355 -29.13 3.54 -0.54
N ASP A 356 -27.89 4.04 -0.53
CA ASP A 356 -26.81 4.01 0.45
C ASP A 356 -26.86 2.99 1.60
N GLY A 357 -26.80 1.69 1.33
CA GLY A 357 -26.28 0.73 2.32
C GLY A 357 -24.76 0.91 2.53
N MET A 358 -24.01 0.88 1.42
CA MET A 358 -22.55 0.73 1.41
C MET A 358 -21.73 1.89 2.01
N HIS A 359 -22.29 3.10 2.10
CA HIS A 359 -21.60 4.28 2.66
C HIS A 359 -21.92 4.50 4.15
N ILE A 360 -23.09 4.07 4.62
CA ILE A 360 -23.48 4.07 6.04
C ILE A 360 -22.85 2.88 6.75
N GLU A 361 -22.71 1.73 6.08
CA GLU A 361 -21.98 0.54 6.56
C GLU A 361 -20.51 0.81 6.90
N LYS A 362 -19.93 1.90 6.38
CA LYS A 362 -18.57 2.33 6.71
C LYS A 362 -18.48 3.14 7.99
N ALA A 363 -19.59 3.68 8.52
CA ALA A 363 -19.57 4.33 9.83
C ALA A 363 -19.60 3.26 10.93
N LEU A 364 -18.77 3.45 11.95
CA LEU A 364 -18.84 2.62 13.15
C LEU A 364 -20.13 2.93 13.93
N PRO A 365 -20.90 1.90 14.36
CA PRO A 365 -21.99 2.07 15.32
C PRO A 365 -21.51 2.73 16.61
N ALA A 366 -22.39 3.45 17.31
CA ALA A 366 -22.02 4.17 18.54
C ALA A 366 -21.34 3.27 19.59
N PRO A 367 -21.85 2.04 19.88
CA PRO A 367 -21.19 1.15 20.85
C PRO A 367 -19.77 0.77 20.43
N LEU A 368 -19.58 0.41 19.16
CA LEU A 368 -18.26 0.03 18.63
C LEU A 368 -17.30 1.22 18.59
N TRP A 369 -17.80 2.42 18.29
CA TRP A 369 -17.03 3.66 18.33
C TRP A 369 -16.50 3.94 19.73
N ASP A 370 -17.36 3.91 20.75
CA ASP A 370 -16.98 4.19 22.14
C ASP A 370 -16.06 3.10 22.69
N LYS A 371 -16.30 1.84 22.32
CA LYS A 371 -15.43 0.71 22.67
C LYS A 371 -14.04 0.88 22.05
N LEU A 372 -13.94 1.17 20.75
CA LEU A 372 -12.65 1.40 20.09
C LEU A 372 -11.87 2.56 20.74
N VAL A 373 -12.54 3.68 21.04
CA VAL A 373 -11.91 4.83 21.72
C VAL A 373 -11.40 4.42 23.10
N THR A 374 -12.16 3.62 23.83
CA THR A 374 -11.78 3.10 25.16
C THR A 374 -10.56 2.19 25.06
N GLU A 375 -10.56 1.21 24.16
CA GLU A 375 -9.44 0.27 23.97
C GLU A 375 -8.16 0.99 23.52
N LEU A 376 -8.27 1.99 22.63
CA LEU A 376 -7.14 2.83 22.23
C LEU A 376 -6.59 3.66 23.41
N LYS A 377 -7.46 4.14 24.30
CA LYS A 377 -7.05 4.87 25.51
C LYS A 377 -6.31 3.96 26.48
N VAL A 378 -6.85 2.78 26.78
CA VAL A 378 -6.23 1.78 27.66
C VAL A 378 -4.87 1.34 27.12
N ALA A 379 -4.80 0.95 25.84
CA ALA A 379 -3.53 0.59 25.21
C ALA A 379 -2.53 1.76 25.16
N GLY A 380 -3.06 2.99 25.12
CA GLY A 380 -2.31 4.23 25.16
C GLY A 380 -1.63 4.51 26.51
N GLU A 381 -2.04 3.90 27.61
CA GLU A 381 -1.37 4.10 28.91
C GLU A 381 0.10 3.69 28.85
N ASN A 382 0.41 2.62 28.10
CA ASN A 382 1.75 2.02 28.04
C ASN A 382 2.50 2.24 26.71
N ASP A 383 1.83 2.70 25.65
CA ASP A 383 2.45 2.87 24.34
C ASP A 383 1.96 4.14 23.63
N HIS A 384 2.89 5.09 23.44
CA HIS A 384 2.67 6.38 22.81
C HIS A 384 2.04 6.26 21.41
N ARG A 385 2.26 5.16 20.69
CA ARG A 385 1.69 4.95 19.34
C ARG A 385 0.18 4.82 19.38
N TYR A 386 -0.38 4.24 20.44
CA TYR A 386 -1.83 4.22 20.63
C TYR A 386 -2.37 5.58 21.05
N ARG A 387 -1.62 6.36 21.83
CA ARG A 387 -1.99 7.75 22.16
C ARG A 387 -2.06 8.64 20.92
N THR A 388 -1.06 8.53 20.04
CA THR A 388 -1.08 9.18 18.72
C THR A 388 -2.25 8.67 17.88
N ALA A 389 -2.51 7.35 17.83
CA ALA A 389 -3.64 6.78 17.09
C ALA A 389 -4.99 7.30 17.62
N LEU A 390 -5.16 7.38 18.95
CA LEU A 390 -6.32 7.92 19.62
C LEU A 390 -6.56 9.38 19.22
N ALA A 391 -5.53 10.22 19.26
CA ALA A 391 -5.63 11.62 18.84
C ALA A 391 -6.09 11.75 17.38
N ILE A 392 -5.54 10.94 16.47
CA ILE A 392 -5.94 10.92 15.04
C ILE A 392 -7.41 10.50 14.91
N VAL A 393 -7.78 9.40 15.55
CA VAL A 393 -9.12 8.82 15.47
C VAL A 393 -10.16 9.80 16.00
N LEU A 394 -9.90 10.46 17.13
CA LEU A 394 -10.80 11.46 17.71
C LEU A 394 -10.90 12.72 16.85
N LEU A 395 -9.82 13.25 16.30
CA LEU A 395 -9.88 14.39 15.35
C LEU A 395 -10.76 14.08 14.13
N MET A 396 -10.75 12.83 13.65
CA MET A 396 -11.59 12.43 12.53
C MET A 396 -13.04 12.11 12.95
N GLY A 397 -13.23 11.46 14.10
CA GLY A 397 -14.53 10.95 14.57
C GLY A 397 -15.36 11.90 15.43
N ASP A 398 -14.72 12.90 16.07
CA ASP A 398 -15.41 13.91 16.88
C ASP A 398 -15.48 15.28 16.20
N SER A 399 -14.50 15.59 15.35
CA SER A 399 -14.43 16.88 14.65
C SER A 399 -14.69 16.76 13.15
N GLY A 400 -14.92 15.53 12.66
CA GLY A 400 -15.25 15.28 11.25
C GLY A 400 -14.13 15.63 10.28
N LEU A 401 -12.86 15.73 10.70
CA LEU A 401 -11.76 16.13 9.83
C LEU A 401 -11.42 15.07 8.77
N ARG A 402 -11.00 15.54 7.59
CA ARG A 402 -10.36 14.66 6.60
C ARG A 402 -8.95 14.31 7.05
N ARG A 403 -8.46 13.14 6.66
CA ARG A 403 -7.08 12.70 6.98
C ARG A 403 -6.03 13.70 6.51
N GLU A 404 -6.23 14.31 5.35
CA GLU A 404 -5.35 15.35 4.82
C GLU A 404 -5.41 16.62 5.67
N GLU A 405 -6.59 17.00 6.17
CA GLU A 405 -6.75 18.16 7.07
C GLU A 405 -6.06 17.89 8.42
N VAL A 406 -6.19 16.68 8.98
CA VAL A 406 -5.47 16.27 10.22
C VAL A 406 -3.95 16.34 10.03
N ALA A 407 -3.45 15.95 8.86
CA ALA A 407 -2.01 15.94 8.58
C ALA A 407 -1.38 17.33 8.50
N THR A 408 -2.16 18.34 8.09
CA THR A 408 -1.67 19.72 7.87
C THR A 408 -2.12 20.71 8.94
N ALA A 409 -2.99 20.30 9.87
CA ALA A 409 -3.47 21.17 10.94
C ALA A 409 -2.33 21.58 11.88
N ARG A 410 -2.37 22.83 12.33
CA ARG A 410 -1.32 23.45 13.17
C ARG A 410 -1.83 23.77 14.57
N ARG A 411 -0.91 23.84 15.53
CA ARG A 411 -1.20 24.13 16.94
C ARG A 411 -1.72 25.54 17.15
N GLU A 412 -1.11 26.52 16.48
CA GLU A 412 -1.59 27.91 16.44
C GLU A 412 -3.03 28.07 15.92
N SER A 413 -3.52 27.13 15.11
CA SER A 413 -4.88 27.19 14.55
C SER A 413 -5.98 26.77 15.54
N ILE A 414 -5.60 26.34 16.75
CA ILE A 414 -6.53 26.01 17.84
C ILE A 414 -6.78 27.24 18.71
N THR A 415 -8.03 27.68 18.77
CA THR A 415 -8.45 28.81 19.59
C THR A 415 -9.65 28.44 20.48
N LYS A 416 -9.90 29.23 21.52
CA LYS A 416 -11.12 29.08 22.33
C LYS A 416 -12.27 29.73 21.55
N SER A 417 -13.38 29.01 21.40
CA SER A 417 -14.54 29.56 20.71
C SER A 417 -15.12 30.74 21.48
N GLN A 418 -15.57 31.77 20.75
CA GLN A 418 -16.25 32.93 21.32
C GLN A 418 -17.74 32.67 21.56
N PHE A 419 -18.29 31.62 20.93
CA PHE A 419 -19.73 31.34 20.91
C PHE A 419 -20.14 30.17 21.81
N ALA A 420 -19.19 29.31 22.17
CA ALA A 420 -19.42 28.13 22.99
C ALA A 420 -18.21 27.84 23.87
N ASP A 421 -18.44 27.14 24.98
CA ASP A 421 -17.34 26.68 25.84
C ASP A 421 -16.69 25.42 25.25
N CYS A 422 -16.03 25.59 24.11
CA CYS A 422 -15.28 24.55 23.42
C CYS A 422 -14.06 25.15 22.70
N MET A 423 -13.15 24.26 22.33
CA MET A 423 -12.03 24.63 21.45
C MET A 423 -12.49 24.51 20.00
N GLU A 424 -11.99 25.40 19.16
CA GLU A 424 -12.24 25.39 17.73
C GLU A 424 -10.93 25.36 16.95
N LEU A 425 -10.96 24.71 15.78
CA LEU A 425 -9.82 24.56 14.89
C LEU A 425 -10.16 25.14 13.52
N GLU A 426 -9.35 26.09 13.08
CA GLU A 426 -9.37 26.53 11.69
C GLU A 426 -8.66 25.50 10.80
N VAL A 427 -9.33 25.01 9.76
CA VAL A 427 -8.72 24.12 8.76
C VAL A 427 -8.93 24.63 7.34
N VAL A 428 -7.92 24.42 6.50
CA VAL A 428 -8.00 24.69 5.06
C VAL A 428 -8.42 23.41 4.34
N GLY A 429 -9.68 23.38 3.91
CA GLY A 429 -10.27 22.24 3.20
C GLY A 429 -9.97 22.23 1.69
N LYS A 430 -10.60 21.27 0.99
CA LYS A 430 -10.49 21.13 -0.48
C LYS A 430 -10.90 22.43 -1.19
N GLY A 431 -10.04 22.89 -2.11
CA GLY A 431 -10.24 24.14 -2.83
C GLY A 431 -9.77 25.39 -2.08
N HIS A 432 -8.87 25.23 -1.11
CA HIS A 432 -8.30 26.31 -0.29
C HIS A 432 -9.35 27.11 0.51
N LYS A 433 -10.49 26.48 0.83
CA LYS A 433 -11.55 27.09 1.63
C LYS A 433 -11.29 26.86 3.10
N LYS A 434 -11.18 27.94 3.86
CA LYS A 434 -11.12 27.90 5.33
C LYS A 434 -12.50 27.51 5.90
N ARG A 435 -12.48 26.74 6.97
CA ARG A 435 -13.66 26.41 7.79
C ARG A 435 -13.22 26.15 9.22
N ILE A 436 -14.13 26.41 10.16
CA ILE A 436 -13.91 26.16 11.58
C ILE A 436 -14.61 24.85 11.95
N VAL A 437 -13.95 24.01 12.74
CA VAL A 437 -14.56 22.80 13.32
C VAL A 437 -14.40 22.78 14.84
N PRO A 438 -15.38 22.27 15.59
CA PRO A 438 -15.22 22.10 17.03
C PRO A 438 -14.26 20.95 17.35
N ILE A 439 -13.45 21.10 18.39
CA ILE A 439 -12.64 20.02 18.96
C ILE A 439 -13.27 19.58 20.29
N SER A 440 -13.56 18.29 20.41
CA SER A 440 -14.07 17.73 21.66
C SER A 440 -13.02 17.78 22.78
N ALA A 441 -13.47 17.85 24.04
CA ALA A 441 -12.57 17.83 25.19
C ALA A 441 -11.65 16.59 25.20
N ARG A 442 -12.16 15.42 24.77
CA ARG A 442 -11.36 14.19 24.67
C ARG A 442 -10.32 14.25 23.54
N ALA A 443 -10.63 14.88 22.40
CA ALA A 443 -9.68 15.10 21.32
C ALA A 443 -8.58 16.08 21.73
N MET A 444 -8.94 17.19 22.40
CA MET A 444 -7.97 18.12 23.00
C MET A 444 -7.06 17.40 24.00
N LYS A 445 -7.62 16.56 24.88
CA LYS A 445 -6.82 15.81 25.85
C LYS A 445 -5.85 14.85 25.18
N ALA A 446 -6.27 14.16 24.12
CA ALA A 446 -5.39 13.27 23.37
C ALA A 446 -4.26 14.04 22.66
N LEU A 447 -4.52 15.26 22.18
CA LEU A 447 -3.49 16.15 21.62
C LEU A 447 -2.49 16.62 22.67
N GLU A 448 -2.96 17.09 23.82
CA GLU A 448 -2.09 17.49 24.93
C GLU A 448 -1.14 16.37 25.34
N VAL A 449 -1.66 15.15 25.47
CA VAL A 449 -0.85 13.97 25.81
C VAL A 449 0.18 13.67 24.71
N HIS A 450 -0.19 13.81 23.44
CA HIS A 450 0.76 13.66 22.32
C HIS A 450 1.84 14.75 22.31
N TRP A 451 1.52 15.98 22.75
CA TRP A 451 2.50 17.06 22.87
C TRP A 451 3.44 16.84 24.04
N LEU A 452 2.93 16.35 25.18
CA LEU A 452 3.73 15.94 26.33
C LEU A 452 4.69 14.81 25.98
N ASP A 453 4.25 13.82 25.21
CA ASP A 453 5.10 12.74 24.68
C ASP A 453 6.27 13.27 23.83
N ARG A 454 6.14 14.48 23.28
CA ARG A 454 7.16 15.18 22.50
C ARG A 454 7.95 16.21 23.31
N GLY A 455 7.67 16.35 24.60
CA GLY A 455 8.30 17.35 25.46
C GLY A 455 7.92 18.79 25.11
N LEU A 456 6.74 19.01 24.54
CA LEU A 456 6.23 20.34 24.19
C LEU A 456 5.30 20.88 25.29
N ASP A 457 5.33 22.20 25.49
CA ASP A 457 4.38 22.87 26.38
C ASP A 457 2.97 22.85 25.78
N VAL A 458 1.99 22.34 26.52
CA VAL A 458 0.59 22.22 26.10
C VAL A 458 -0.13 23.57 25.95
N GLN A 459 0.35 24.61 26.63
CA GLN A 459 -0.21 25.96 26.56
C GLN A 459 0.36 26.78 25.40
N GLU A 460 1.55 26.43 24.92
CA GLU A 460 2.17 27.12 23.79
C GLU A 460 1.38 26.88 22.49
N ARG A 461 1.31 27.93 21.67
CA ARG A 461 0.64 27.96 20.36
C ARG A 461 1.65 28.34 19.31
N ASP A 462 2.53 27.39 19.01
CA ASP A 462 3.58 27.50 18.01
C ASP A 462 3.07 27.12 16.60
N ASP A 463 3.90 27.39 15.59
CA ASP A 463 3.64 27.02 14.19
C ASP A 463 3.87 25.50 13.94
N LEU A 464 3.87 24.64 14.97
CA LEU A 464 4.05 23.20 14.76
C LEU A 464 2.75 22.53 14.32
N HIS A 465 2.88 21.39 13.64
CA HIS A 465 1.75 20.54 13.33
C HIS A 465 1.12 19.97 14.60
N LEU A 466 -0.20 19.76 14.60
CA LEU A 466 -0.91 19.11 15.71
C LEU A 466 -0.32 17.74 16.04
N LEU A 467 0.06 17.00 14.99
CA LEU A 467 0.58 15.64 15.08
C LEU A 467 1.86 15.49 14.24
N SER A 468 2.97 15.27 14.94
CA SER A 468 4.28 14.96 14.37
C SER A 468 4.86 13.69 15.01
N PRO A 469 5.78 12.99 14.32
CA PRO A 469 6.49 11.86 14.89
C PRO A 469 7.28 12.23 16.16
N LEU A 470 7.29 11.32 17.13
CA LEU A 470 8.18 11.40 18.30
C LEU A 470 9.63 11.10 17.90
N THR A 471 9.82 10.14 16.99
CA THR A 471 11.11 9.78 16.42
C THR A 471 10.96 9.58 14.92
N ILE A 472 11.88 10.16 14.15
CA ILE A 472 11.96 9.91 12.71
C ILE A 472 12.60 8.53 12.51
N PRO A 473 11.94 7.58 11.81
CA PRO A 473 12.54 6.29 11.52
C PRO A 473 13.86 6.44 10.75
N ALA A 474 14.88 5.66 11.12
CA ALA A 474 16.24 5.78 10.57
C ALA A 474 16.42 5.36 9.09
N HIS A 475 15.34 5.12 8.34
CA HIS A 475 15.44 4.74 6.93
C HIS A 475 15.43 5.99 6.03
N GLU A 476 16.28 6.00 5.01
CA GLU A 476 16.62 7.15 4.15
C GLU A 476 15.40 7.92 3.60
N ALA A 477 14.33 7.22 3.20
CA ALA A 477 13.10 7.84 2.70
C ALA A 477 12.29 8.63 3.75
N ALA A 478 12.43 8.32 5.04
CA ALA A 478 11.81 9.08 6.13
C ALA A 478 12.67 10.29 6.49
N GLN A 479 13.99 10.13 6.55
CA GLN A 479 14.95 11.22 6.76
C GLN A 479 14.95 12.24 5.62
N LYS A 480 14.72 11.83 4.36
CA LYS A 480 14.57 12.73 3.20
C LYS A 480 13.25 13.51 3.17
N LYS A 481 12.24 13.12 3.96
CA LYS A 481 10.90 13.72 3.93
C LYS A 481 10.53 14.50 5.19
N LEU A 482 11.27 14.25 6.27
CA LEU A 482 11.13 14.89 7.55
C LEU A 482 12.52 15.45 7.84
N GLU A 483 12.74 16.71 7.48
CA GLU A 483 14.01 17.41 7.68
C GLU A 483 14.25 17.66 9.17
N SER A 484 13.17 17.72 9.95
CA SER A 484 13.22 17.82 11.40
C SER A 484 12.05 17.11 12.07
N ASN A 485 12.17 16.84 13.37
CA ASN A 485 11.07 16.31 14.18
C ASN A 485 9.93 17.33 14.38
N ARG A 486 9.99 18.51 13.74
CA ARG A 486 8.95 19.54 13.67
C ARG A 486 7.95 19.29 12.53
N ASP A 487 8.34 18.51 11.53
CA ASP A 487 7.49 18.20 10.40
C ASP A 487 6.31 17.30 10.83
N GLY A 488 5.13 17.56 10.27
CA GLY A 488 3.93 16.79 10.56
C GLY A 488 3.95 15.39 9.96
N TYR A 489 3.07 14.53 10.45
CA TYR A 489 2.84 13.25 9.78
C TYR A 489 2.24 13.45 8.39
N THR A 490 2.76 12.71 7.39
CA THR A 490 2.08 12.64 6.09
C THR A 490 0.71 11.95 6.21
N PRO A 491 -0.27 12.23 5.33
CA PRO A 491 -1.57 11.54 5.34
C PRO A 491 -1.44 10.01 5.25
N GLY A 492 -0.45 9.52 4.49
CA GLY A 492 -0.16 8.09 4.41
C GLY A 492 0.37 7.51 5.73
N SER A 493 1.16 8.27 6.48
CA SER A 493 1.66 7.87 7.80
C SER A 493 0.53 7.78 8.82
N LEU A 494 -0.37 8.78 8.86
CA LEU A 494 -1.55 8.75 9.74
C LEU A 494 -2.40 7.49 9.51
N TYR A 495 -2.67 7.17 8.24
CA TYR A 495 -3.41 5.94 7.90
C TYR A 495 -2.70 4.69 8.44
N ARG A 496 -1.37 4.58 8.28
CA ARG A 496 -0.62 3.44 8.78
C ARG A 496 -0.63 3.35 10.31
N ILE A 497 -0.56 4.47 11.02
CA ILE A 497 -0.62 4.50 12.49
C ILE A 497 -1.96 3.92 12.96
N ILE A 498 -3.08 4.42 12.41
CA ILE A 498 -4.42 3.93 12.76
C ILE A 498 -4.56 2.43 12.47
N GLN A 499 -4.20 2.01 11.26
CA GLN A 499 -4.31 0.61 10.84
C GLN A 499 -3.43 -0.32 11.67
N THR A 500 -2.23 0.14 12.06
CA THR A 500 -1.32 -0.64 12.90
C THR A 500 -1.88 -0.76 14.32
N ALA A 501 -2.44 0.32 14.87
CA ALA A 501 -3.06 0.31 16.19
C ALA A 501 -4.24 -0.66 16.23
N ILE A 502 -5.20 -0.54 15.28
CA ILE A 502 -6.35 -1.45 15.21
C ILE A 502 -5.91 -2.89 15.04
N LYS A 503 -5.01 -3.19 14.09
CA LYS A 503 -4.52 -4.56 13.88
C LYS A 503 -3.82 -5.16 15.10
N LYS A 504 -3.20 -4.34 15.95
CA LYS A 504 -2.61 -4.81 17.19
C LYS A 504 -3.67 -5.06 18.26
N LEU A 505 -4.67 -4.19 18.40
CA LEU A 505 -5.80 -4.41 19.31
C LEU A 505 -6.54 -5.71 18.97
N LEU A 506 -6.84 -5.93 17.69
CA LEU A 506 -7.50 -7.16 17.19
C LEU A 506 -6.68 -8.44 17.42
N LYS A 507 -5.37 -8.33 17.68
CA LYS A 507 -4.47 -9.46 17.95
C LYS A 507 -4.21 -9.70 19.43
N GLN A 508 -4.79 -8.90 20.32
CA GLN A 508 -4.68 -9.11 21.75
C GLN A 508 -5.38 -10.41 22.15
N VAL A 509 -4.91 -11.03 23.23
CA VAL A 509 -5.49 -12.25 23.80
C VAL A 509 -5.75 -12.01 25.28
N PRO A 510 -7.02 -11.99 25.72
CA PRO A 510 -8.23 -12.11 24.90
C PRO A 510 -8.42 -10.90 23.97
N CYS A 511 -9.05 -11.10 22.80
CA CYS A 511 -9.43 -10.01 21.92
C CYS A 511 -10.57 -9.23 22.59
N PRO A 512 -10.49 -7.90 22.72
CA PRO A 512 -11.53 -7.12 23.39
C PRO A 512 -12.81 -7.02 22.54
N PHE A 513 -12.74 -7.32 21.25
CA PHE A 513 -13.85 -7.23 20.30
C PHE A 513 -14.45 -8.61 20.01
N ASP A 514 -15.78 -8.66 19.85
CA ASP A 514 -16.47 -9.85 19.40
C ASP A 514 -16.23 -10.12 17.90
N ALA A 515 -16.81 -11.21 17.38
CA ALA A 515 -16.58 -11.63 15.99
C ALA A 515 -17.10 -10.61 14.96
N GLU A 516 -18.24 -9.94 15.20
CA GLU A 516 -18.82 -8.99 14.26
C GLU A 516 -18.01 -7.68 14.27
N GLU A 517 -17.73 -7.17 15.47
CA GLU A 517 -16.89 -6.00 15.69
C GLU A 517 -15.49 -6.17 15.08
N PHE A 518 -14.90 -7.37 15.22
CA PHE A 518 -13.60 -7.70 14.64
C PHE A 518 -13.60 -7.51 13.12
N HIS A 519 -14.58 -8.09 12.42
CA HIS A 519 -14.65 -8.02 10.95
C HIS A 519 -14.90 -6.59 10.47
N GLN A 520 -15.73 -5.83 11.19
CA GLN A 520 -15.98 -4.43 10.86
C GLN A 520 -14.71 -3.58 11.06
N LEU A 521 -13.98 -3.75 12.16
CA LEU A 521 -12.73 -3.03 12.42
C LEU A 521 -11.60 -3.43 11.47
N GLU A 522 -11.53 -4.70 11.05
CA GLU A 522 -10.53 -5.17 10.09
C GLU A 522 -10.66 -4.49 8.72
N SER A 523 -11.91 -4.23 8.29
CA SER A 523 -12.22 -3.55 7.02
C SER A 523 -12.28 -2.01 7.14
N THR A 524 -12.21 -1.47 8.36
CA THR A 524 -12.32 -0.05 8.65
C THR A 524 -11.15 0.74 8.05
N THR A 525 -11.45 1.83 7.36
CA THR A 525 -10.44 2.77 6.80
C THR A 525 -10.49 4.11 7.53
N ALA A 526 -9.47 4.96 7.38
CA ALA A 526 -9.47 6.28 8.04
C ALA A 526 -10.73 7.12 7.73
N HIS A 527 -11.32 6.97 6.54
CA HIS A 527 -12.53 7.72 6.18
C HIS A 527 -13.78 7.27 6.95
N ALA A 528 -13.78 6.05 7.49
CA ALA A 528 -14.86 5.51 8.33
C ALA A 528 -15.11 6.40 9.55
N PHE A 529 -14.06 6.86 10.25
CA PHE A 529 -14.20 7.73 11.43
C PHE A 529 -14.91 9.04 11.10
N ARG A 530 -14.59 9.63 9.96
CA ARG A 530 -15.30 10.83 9.48
C ARG A 530 -16.77 10.54 9.18
N HIS A 531 -17.08 9.37 8.63
CA HIS A 531 -18.47 8.93 8.46
C HIS A 531 -19.17 8.69 9.80
N THR A 532 -18.46 8.13 10.79
CA THR A 532 -18.94 7.99 12.17
C THR A 532 -19.34 9.35 12.73
N PHE A 533 -18.54 10.41 12.58
CA PHE A 533 -18.93 11.76 12.98
C PHE A 533 -20.28 12.19 12.36
N GLY A 534 -20.42 12.04 11.03
CA GLY A 534 -21.64 12.43 10.32
C GLY A 534 -22.88 11.65 10.78
N THR A 535 -22.77 10.33 10.87
CA THR A 535 -23.86 9.45 11.32
C THR A 535 -24.24 9.74 12.76
N LEU A 536 -23.27 9.86 13.67
CA LEU A 536 -23.53 10.11 15.09
C LEU A 536 -24.08 11.52 15.34
N SER A 537 -23.64 12.53 14.57
CA SER A 537 -24.17 13.89 14.69
C SER A 537 -25.64 13.95 14.30
N VAL A 538 -26.02 13.29 13.20
CA VAL A 538 -27.44 13.21 12.79
C VAL A 538 -28.26 12.38 13.78
N ALA A 539 -27.69 11.31 14.34
CA ALA A 539 -28.35 10.52 15.38
C ALA A 539 -28.57 11.30 16.69
N LYS A 540 -27.77 12.35 16.93
CA LYS A 540 -27.92 13.32 18.03
C LYS A 540 -28.73 14.56 17.63
N ASP A 541 -29.47 14.49 16.53
CA ASP A 541 -30.33 15.56 16.01
C ASP A 541 -29.62 16.91 15.74
N VAL A 542 -28.31 16.89 15.45
CA VAL A 542 -27.60 18.07 14.95
C VAL A 542 -28.15 18.46 13.58
N PRO A 543 -28.49 19.75 13.34
CA PRO A 543 -29.03 20.20 12.06
C PRO A 543 -28.13 19.82 10.87
N ILE A 544 -28.72 19.39 9.77
CA ILE A 544 -28.01 18.83 8.60
C ILE A 544 -27.07 19.87 7.97
N ASP A 545 -27.49 21.13 7.92
CA ASP A 545 -26.69 22.26 7.45
C ASP A 545 -25.45 22.48 8.32
N VAL A 546 -25.57 22.32 9.65
CA VAL A 546 -24.44 22.37 10.58
C VAL A 546 -23.50 21.19 10.34
N VAL A 547 -24.02 19.96 10.22
CA VAL A 547 -23.19 18.77 9.90
C VAL A 547 -22.50 18.95 8.55
N GLN A 548 -23.18 19.53 7.55
CA GLN A 548 -22.61 19.81 6.23
C GLN A 548 -21.46 20.82 6.32
N ALA A 549 -21.61 21.89 7.11
CA ALA A 549 -20.58 22.91 7.33
C ALA A 549 -19.36 22.31 8.07
N VAL A 550 -19.59 21.55 9.14
CA VAL A 550 -18.55 20.87 9.94
C VAL A 550 -17.90 19.70 9.20
N LEU A 551 -18.53 19.15 8.17
CA LEU A 551 -17.86 18.23 7.23
C LEU A 551 -17.22 18.98 6.05
N GLY A 552 -17.66 20.19 5.71
CA GLY A 552 -17.18 20.91 4.53
C GLY A 552 -17.59 20.19 3.25
N HIS A 553 -18.87 19.78 3.17
CA HIS A 553 -19.48 19.22 1.97
C HIS A 553 -20.02 20.34 1.08
N ALA A 554 -19.64 20.34 -0.19
CA ALA A 554 -20.08 21.34 -1.16
C ALA A 554 -21.56 21.21 -1.55
N SER A 555 -22.19 20.06 -1.28
CA SER A 555 -23.59 19.78 -1.57
C SER A 555 -24.27 19.17 -0.35
N VAL A 556 -25.49 19.62 -0.06
CA VAL A 556 -26.38 19.05 0.98
C VAL A 556 -26.61 17.56 0.72
N GLY A 557 -26.69 17.15 -0.56
CA GLY A 557 -26.94 15.75 -0.93
C GLY A 557 -25.89 14.76 -0.45
N THR A 558 -24.64 15.21 -0.22
CA THR A 558 -23.59 14.37 0.39
C THR A 558 -23.82 14.16 1.88
N THR A 559 -24.48 15.11 2.55
CA THR A 559 -24.84 15.02 3.97
C THR A 559 -26.17 14.31 4.18
N SER A 560 -27.09 14.37 3.21
CA SER A 560 -28.37 13.63 3.23
C SER A 560 -28.21 12.11 3.34
N ILE A 561 -27.05 11.57 2.96
CA ILE A 561 -26.71 10.14 3.14
C ILE A 561 -26.83 9.74 4.62
N TYR A 562 -26.48 10.63 5.56
CA TYR A 562 -26.57 10.35 6.99
C TYR A 562 -28.00 10.37 7.53
N VAL A 563 -28.98 10.90 6.79
CA VAL A 563 -30.40 11.00 7.19
C VAL A 563 -31.14 9.67 6.98
N GLN A 564 -30.61 8.76 6.17
CA GLN A 564 -31.27 7.47 5.92
C GLN A 564 -31.30 6.55 7.15
N SER A 565 -30.40 6.74 8.11
CA SER A 565 -30.48 6.10 9.44
C SER A 565 -31.75 6.54 10.18
N LYS A 566 -32.14 7.82 10.05
CA LYS A 566 -33.41 8.35 10.54
C LYS A 566 -34.59 7.75 9.78
N LYS A 567 -34.48 7.54 8.45
CA LYS A 567 -35.51 6.83 7.66
C LYS A 567 -35.71 5.40 8.14
N LYS A 568 -34.63 4.63 8.38
CA LYS A 568 -34.71 3.27 8.94
C LYS A 568 -35.41 3.28 10.29
N ARG A 569 -35.02 4.18 11.20
CA ARG A 569 -35.67 4.35 12.51
C ARG A 569 -37.15 4.75 12.40
N ILE A 570 -37.49 5.67 11.47
CA ILE A 570 -38.89 6.03 11.20
C ILE A 570 -39.68 4.82 10.70
N MET A 571 -39.12 4.01 9.80
CA MET A 571 -39.79 2.80 9.30
C MET A 571 -39.92 1.72 10.39
N GLU A 572 -38.92 1.56 11.26
CA GLU A 572 -38.96 0.63 12.41
C GLU A 572 -39.99 1.06 13.45
N GLU A 573 -40.06 2.34 13.81
CA GLU A 573 -41.07 2.87 14.73
C GLU A 573 -42.47 2.86 14.10
N ALA A 574 -42.59 3.18 12.81
CA ALA A 574 -43.85 3.05 12.07
C ALA A 574 -44.29 1.59 12.00
N ALA A 575 -43.38 0.63 11.81
CA ALA A 575 -43.70 -0.79 11.84
C ALA A 575 -44.19 -1.24 13.23
N LYS A 576 -43.61 -0.72 14.33
CA LYS A 576 -44.16 -0.96 15.68
C LYS A 576 -45.57 -0.39 15.84
N TYR A 577 -45.86 0.77 15.26
CA TYR A 577 -47.21 1.33 15.25
C TYR A 577 -48.20 0.50 14.40
N PHE A 578 -47.78 0.04 13.22
CA PHE A 578 -48.64 -0.72 12.31
C PHE A 578 -48.84 -2.18 12.72
N PHE A 579 -47.86 -2.80 13.36
CA PHE A 579 -47.83 -4.24 13.64
C PHE A 579 -47.67 -4.59 15.13
N GLY A 580 -47.60 -3.59 16.02
CA GLY A 580 -47.48 -3.78 17.48
C GLY A 580 -48.80 -3.90 18.23
N ALA A 581 -49.93 -4.04 17.53
CA ALA A 581 -51.24 -4.29 18.11
C ALA A 581 -51.84 -5.60 17.57
N THR A 582 -51.22 -6.73 17.91
CA THR A 582 -51.89 -8.03 17.94
C THR A 582 -51.53 -8.68 19.27
N THR A 583 -52.37 -8.42 20.27
CA THR A 583 -52.55 -9.26 21.45
C THR A 583 -53.06 -10.64 21.07
#